data_AF-W2SQK6-F1
#
_entry.id   AF-W2SQK6-F1
#
_cell.length_a   1.000
_cell.length_b   1.000
_cell.length_c   1.000
_cell.angle_alpha   90.00
_cell.angle_beta   90.00
_cell.angle_gamma   90.00
#
_symmetry.space_group_name_H-M   'P 1'
#
loop_
_entity.id
_entity.type
_entity.pdbx_description
1 polymer ?
#
loop_
_entity_poly.entity_id
_entity_poly.type
_entity_poly.pdbx_seq_one_letter_code
_entity_poly.pdbx_strand_id
1 'polypeptide(L)' 'MVRDLIYSIPSANITAVLISVIGILFLDLGRTYIKPWVLRFSPIPPPLELILVIIGVIVSVAMNLHEKYHISIVNTIPRG' A
#
# COMPACT_ATOMS: atom_id res chain seq x y z
N MET A 1 16.14 -21.11 2.97
CA MET A 1 15.31 -20.11 2.26
C MET A 1 13.91 -19.98 2.86
N VAL A 2 13.00 -20.96 2.73
CA VAL A 2 11.67 -20.88 3.39
C VAL A 2 11.76 -20.91 4.91
N ARG A 3 12.70 -21.69 5.47
CA ARG A 3 12.96 -21.77 6.92
C ARG A 3 13.39 -20.42 7.49
N ASP A 4 14.31 -19.72 6.82
CA ASP A 4 14.79 -18.39 7.22
C ASP A 4 13.68 -17.34 7.21
N LEU A 5 12.79 -17.39 6.21
CA LEU A 5 11.62 -16.50 6.14
C LEU A 5 10.70 -16.68 7.36
N ILE A 6 10.43 -17.94 7.74
CA ILE A 6 9.55 -18.28 8.88
C ILE A 6 10.16 -17.79 10.20
N TYR A 7 11.48 -17.89 10.37
CA TYR A 7 12.16 -17.35 11.55
C TYR A 7 12.18 -15.82 11.61
N SER A 8 12.07 -15.13 10.46
CA SER A 8 12.01 -13.67 10.40
C SER A 8 10.60 -13.08 10.56
N ILE A 9 9.53 -13.89 10.51
CA ILE A 9 8.14 -13.43 10.74
C ILE A 9 7.97 -12.66 12.06
N PRO A 10 8.42 -13.14 13.24
CA PRO A 10 8.26 -12.40 14.49
C PRO A 10 9.11 -11.12 14.56
N SER A 11 10.15 -11.00 13.72
CA SER A 11 10.93 -9.76 13.60
C SER A 11 10.32 -8.76 12.62
N ALA A 12 9.23 -9.13 11.92
CA ALA A 12 8.56 -8.25 10.99
C ALA A 12 7.86 -7.10 11.74
N ASN A 13 7.92 -5.91 11.16
CA ASN A 13 7.28 -4.74 11.74
C ASN A 13 5.75 -4.87 11.66
N ILE A 14 5.10 -4.93 12.83
CA ILE A 14 3.65 -5.10 12.95
C ILE A 14 2.89 -4.00 12.22
N THR A 15 3.40 -2.77 12.24
CA THR A 15 2.78 -1.63 11.53
C THR A 15 2.87 -1.82 10.01
N ALA A 16 3.98 -2.33 9.50
CA ALA A 16 4.13 -2.62 8.07
C ALA A 16 3.16 -3.74 7.61
N VAL A 17 2.98 -4.77 8.44
CA VAL A 17 2.00 -5.83 8.18
C VAL A 17 0.58 -5.26 8.15
N LEU A 18 0.22 -4.40 9.11
CA LEU A 18 -1.09 -3.76 9.17
C LEU A 18 -1.37 -2.91 7.92
N ILE A 19 -0.41 -2.07 7.49
CA ILE A 19 -0.55 -1.26 6.28
C ILE A 19 -0.72 -2.13 5.04
N SER A 20 0.01 -3.24 4.96
CA SER A 20 -0.12 -4.20 3.85
C SER A 20 -1.51 -4.83 3.81
N VAL A 21 -2.03 -5.27 4.96
CA VAL A 21 -3.39 -5.84 5.06
C VAL A 21 -4.43 -4.80 4.65
N ILE A 22 -4.33 -3.56 5.16
CA ILE A 22 -5.25 -2.47 4.80
C ILE A 22 -5.17 -2.17 3.29
N GLY A 23 -3.97 -2.12 2.71
CA GLY A 23 -3.78 -1.86 1.29
C GLY A 23 -4.40 -2.95 0.41
N ILE A 24 -4.24 -4.22 0.78
CA ILE A 24 -4.85 -5.36 0.08
C ILE A 24 -6.38 -5.28 0.16
N LEU A 25 -6.94 -5.04 1.35
CA LEU A 25 -8.38 -4.87 1.54
C LEU A 25 -8.92 -3.69 0.72
N PHE A 26 -8.20 -2.57 0.68
CA PHE A 26 -8.58 -1.40 -0.10
C PHE A 26 -8.62 -1.69 -1.61
N LEU A 27 -7.65 -2.46 -2.13
CA LEU A 27 -7.63 -2.84 -3.54
C LEU A 27 -8.74 -3.83 -3.88
N ASP A 28 -9.01 -4.79 -3.01
CA ASP A 28 -10.08 -5.77 -3.20
C ASP A 28 -11.46 -5.10 -3.20
N LEU A 29 -11.73 -4.26 -2.20
CA LEU A 29 -12.94 -3.43 -2.16
C LEU A 29 -12.99 -2.46 -3.35
N GLY A 30 -11.89 -1.77 -3.65
CA GLY A 30 -11.79 -0.83 -4.77
C GLY A 30 -12.16 -1.52 -6.09
N ARG A 31 -11.63 -2.71 -6.33
CA ARG A 31 -11.95 -3.49 -7.53
C ARG A 31 -13.41 -3.94 -7.55
N THR A 32 -13.99 -4.28 -6.40
CA THR A 32 -15.37 -4.77 -6.31
C THR A 32 -16.41 -3.65 -6.41
N TYR A 33 -16.16 -2.49 -5.78
CA TYR A 33 -17.11 -1.38 -5.68
C TYR A 33 -16.84 -0.26 -6.69
N ILE A 34 -15.59 0.18 -6.85
CA ILE A 34 -15.25 1.31 -7.73
C ILE A 34 -15.31 0.89 -9.19
N LYS A 35 -14.90 -0.33 -9.54
CA LYS A 35 -14.94 -0.81 -10.93
C LYS A 35 -16.35 -0.77 -11.55
N PRO A 36 -17.41 -1.36 -10.96
CA PRO A 36 -18.75 -1.27 -11.55
C PRO A 36 -19.32 0.15 -11.53
N TRP A 37 -18.98 0.95 -10.51
CA TRP A 37 -19.46 2.33 -10.41
C TRP A 37 -18.83 3.24 -11.48
N VAL A 38 -17.52 3.13 -11.69
CA VAL A 38 -16.80 3.88 -12.74
C VAL A 38 -17.19 3.40 -14.12
N LEU A 39 -17.36 2.08 -14.33
CA LEU A 39 -17.84 1.54 -15.62
C LEU A 39 -19.23 2.07 -16.02
N ARG A 40 -20.04 2.49 -15.04
CA ARG A 40 -21.34 3.13 -15.30
C ARG A 40 -21.20 4.56 -15.82
N PHE A 41 -20.08 5.23 -15.55
CA PHE A 41 -19.84 6.63 -15.93
C PHE A 41 -18.82 6.79 -17.07
N SER A 42 -17.84 5.88 -17.17
CA SER A 42 -16.77 5.90 -18.17
C SER A 42 -16.37 4.48 -18.56
N PRO A 43 -16.14 4.18 -19.85
CA PRO A 43 -15.70 2.87 -20.33
C PRO A 43 -14.24 2.54 -19.96
N ILE A 44 -13.51 3.49 -19.35
CA ILE A 44 -12.09 3.34 -19.03
C ILE A 44 -11.94 2.76 -17.61
N PRO A 45 -11.18 1.67 -17.41
CA PRO A 45 -10.96 1.12 -16.08
C PRO A 45 -10.20 2.11 -15.20
N PRO A 46 -10.62 2.30 -13.93
CA PRO A 46 -9.96 3.23 -13.03
C PRO A 46 -8.57 2.70 -12.61
N PRO A 47 -7.53 3.55 -12.57
CA PRO A 47 -6.19 3.17 -12.10
C PRO A 47 -6.15 3.14 -10.55
N LEU A 48 -6.81 2.15 -9.95
CA LEU A 48 -6.97 2.02 -8.50
C LEU A 48 -5.63 1.90 -7.76
N GLU A 49 -4.66 1.21 -8.36
CA GLU A 49 -3.33 1.03 -7.79
C GLU A 49 -2.60 2.37 -7.64
N LEU A 50 -2.74 3.27 -8.62
CA LEU A 50 -2.15 4.60 -8.55
C LEU A 50 -2.78 5.45 -7.43
N ILE A 51 -4.11 5.38 -7.29
CA ILE A 51 -4.83 6.09 -6.23
C ILE A 51 -4.37 5.59 -4.86
N LEU A 52 -4.24 4.28 -4.68
CA LEU A 52 -3.72 3.70 -3.44
C LEU A 52 -2.31 4.22 -3.13
N VAL A 53 -1.40 4.23 -4.12
CA VAL A 53 -0.02 4.72 -3.92
C VAL A 53 0.00 6.18 -3.51
N ILE A 54 -0.81 7.03 -4.14
CA ILE A 54 -0.90 8.46 -3.80
C ILE A 54 -1.37 8.62 -2.34
N ILE A 55 -2.44 7.93 -1.96
CA ILE A 55 -2.97 7.96 -0.58
C ILE A 55 -1.92 7.43 0.40
N GLY A 56 -1.23 6.33 0.06
CA GLY A 56 -0.18 5.74 0.89
C GLY A 56 0.99 6.69 1.14
N VAL A 57 1.41 7.45 0.12
CA VAL A 57 2.45 8.47 0.27
C VAL A 57 1.98 9.63 1.15
N ILE A 58 0.75 10.12 0.94
CA ILE A 58 0.17 11.19 1.78
C ILE A 58 0.13 10.76 3.25
N VAL A 59 -0.37 9.54 3.52
CA VAL A 59 -0.41 8.98 4.88
C VAL A 59 0.99 8.80 5.44
N SER A 60 1.93 8.29 4.64
CA SER A 60 3.33 8.10 5.05
C SER A 60 3.99 9.41 5.51
N VAL A 61 3.75 10.51 4.78
CA VAL A 61 4.26 11.85 5.13
C VAL A 61 3.51 12.42 6.32
N ALA A 62 2.17 12.34 6.34
CA ALA A 62 1.35 12.92 7.40
C ALA A 62 1.61 12.27 8.77
N MET A 63 1.82 10.94 8.80
CA MET A 63 2.03 10.19 10.03
C MET A 63 3.52 9.95 10.37
N ASN A 64 4.46 10.46 9.57
CA ASN A 64 5.91 10.24 9.76
C ASN A 64 6.26 8.76 10.02
N LEU A 65 5.75 7.88 9.15
CA LEU A 65 5.87 6.42 9.31
C LEU A 65 7.32 5.94 9.40
N HIS A 66 8.23 6.65 8.73
CA HIS A 66 9.66 6.35 8.77
C HIS A 66 10.25 6.58 10.16
N GLU A 67 9.97 7.73 10.77
CA GLU A 67 10.58 8.14 12.05
C GLU A 67 9.95 7.43 13.24
N LYS A 68 8.62 7.28 13.26
CA LYS A 68 7.91 6.71 14.41
C LYS A 68 7.87 5.19 14.44
N TYR A 69 7.91 4.55 13.28
CA TYR A 69 7.69 3.12 13.17
C TYR A 69 8.86 2.40 12.49
N HIS A 70 9.97 3.07 12.15
CA HIS A 70 11.11 2.47 11.45
C HIS A 70 10.70 1.67 10.20
N ILE A 71 9.63 2.11 9.53
CA ILE A 71 9.15 1.47 8.31
C ILE A 71 10.07 1.92 7.17
N SER A 72 10.52 0.96 6.37
CA SER A 72 11.32 1.26 5.18
C SER A 72 10.45 1.99 4.16
N ILE A 73 10.78 3.27 3.91
CA ILE A 73 10.13 4.08 2.88
C ILE A 73 10.94 4.05 1.58
N VAL A 74 10.26 4.35 0.47
CA VAL A 74 10.94 4.64 -0.79
C VAL A 74 11.75 5.93 -0.59
N ASN A 75 13.08 5.80 -0.66
CA ASN A 75 14.01 6.91 -0.50
C ASN A 75 14.09 7.74 -1.80
N THR A 76 15.14 8.55 -1.94
CA THR A 76 15.33 9.35 -3.15
C THR A 76 15.38 8.46 -4.41
N ILE A 77 14.49 8.76 -5.36
CA ILE A 77 14.54 8.14 -6.69
C ILE A 77 15.39 9.05 -7.56
N PRO A 78 16.52 8.58 -8.12
CA PRO A 78 17.35 9.39 -9.01
C PRO A 78 16.52 9.81 -10.22
N ARG A 79 16.42 11.12 -10.42
CA ARG A 79 15.78 11.69 -11.61
C ARG A 79 16.87 11.91 -12.65
N GLY A 80 16.75 11.20 -13.77
CA GLY A 80 17.51 11.48 -14.99
C GLY A 80 16.95 12.71 -15.69
#